data_AF-A0A0F9CE50-F1
#
_entry.id   AF-A0A0F9CE50-F1
#
_cell.length_a   1.000
_cell.length_b   1.000
_cell.length_c   1.000
_cell.angle_alpha   90.00
_cell.angle_beta   90.00
_cell.angle_gamma   90.00
#
_symmetry.space_group_name_H-M   'P 1'
#
loop_
_entity.id
_entity.type
_entity.pdbx_description
1 polymer ?
#
loop_
_entity_poly.entity_id
_entity_poly.type
_entity_poly.pdbx_seq_one_letter_code
_entity_poly.pdbx_strand_id
1 'polypeptide(L)'
;MDIAHGHSDLAINTVKLLRKEFGDDIDICAGNVATKEGTEDLISAGVDSIKAGVGPGSICITRIVAGSGVPQITCIMDCAEVAEGSGVPIISDGGIRNSGDIAKAIVAGASSVMIGNLLAGTTESPGSPIIRNGRRYKIIRGMASLGASLGRHSREKNGNGKGVQKKGSFDEKDIDDFASEVVAEGVEAMVAFKGPVKEIIHQLVGGLKSGISYCGSNSLPEMRKKGEFMQITAAGIKESQSHDVDKV
;
A
#
# COMPACT_ATOMS: atom_id res chain seq x y z
N MET A 1 9.41 8.39 5.07
CA MET A 1 8.32 9.28 5.49
C MET A 1 7.00 8.71 5.02
N ASP A 2 6.06 8.48 5.93
CA ASP A 2 4.76 7.87 5.59
C ASP A 2 3.63 8.59 6.34
N ILE A 3 2.93 9.46 5.62
CA ILE A 3 1.70 10.11 6.08
C ILE A 3 0.65 10.03 4.96
N ALA A 4 -0.64 10.12 5.32
CA ALA A 4 -1.72 9.97 4.35
C ALA A 4 -1.64 10.99 3.19
N HIS A 5 -1.24 12.23 3.49
CA HIS A 5 -1.04 13.30 2.52
C HIS A 5 0.40 13.82 2.56
N GLY A 6 1.27 13.18 1.77
CA GLY A 6 2.70 13.49 1.68
C GLY A 6 3.02 14.76 0.90
N HIS A 7 2.06 15.30 0.13
CA HIS A 7 2.18 16.62 -0.50
C HIS A 7 1.79 17.71 0.50
N SER A 8 2.57 17.81 1.58
CA SER A 8 2.35 18.77 2.65
C SER A 8 3.67 19.33 3.14
N ASP A 9 3.64 20.56 3.64
CA ASP A 9 4.81 21.23 4.22
C ASP A 9 5.46 20.39 5.33
N LEU A 10 4.65 19.68 6.12
CA LEU A 10 5.15 18.79 7.17
C LEU A 10 6.06 17.69 6.59
N ALA A 11 5.59 16.97 5.57
CA ALA A 11 6.39 15.90 4.95
C ALA A 11 7.62 16.47 4.24
N ILE A 12 7.45 17.53 3.44
CA ILE A 12 8.53 18.15 2.66
C ILE A 12 9.63 18.68 3.59
N ASN A 13 9.27 19.41 4.64
CA ASN A 13 10.24 19.95 5.59
C ASN A 13 10.93 18.83 6.37
N THR A 14 10.23 17.74 6.68
CA THR A 14 10.86 16.60 7.36
C THR A 14 11.83 15.87 6.45
N VAL A 15 11.52 15.71 5.16
CA VAL A 15 12.47 15.17 4.16
C VAL A 15 13.73 16.03 4.09
N LYS A 16 13.58 17.36 3.96
CA LYS A 16 14.72 18.29 3.95
C LYS A 16 15.56 18.21 5.21
N LEU A 17 14.91 18.07 6.37
CA LEU A 17 15.60 17.88 7.65
C LEU A 17 16.38 16.56 7.65
N LEU A 18 15.77 15.45 7.26
CA LEU A 18 16.44 14.15 7.20
C LEU A 18 17.64 14.17 6.24
N ARG A 19 17.49 14.78 5.06
CA ARG A 19 18.60 14.93 4.11
C ARG A 19 19.73 15.78 4.70
N LYS A 20 19.41 16.85 5.44
CA LYS A 20 20.41 17.68 6.11
C LYS A 20 21.17 16.93 7.21
N GLU A 21 20.46 16.13 8.00
CA GLU A 21 21.05 15.41 9.15
C GLU A 21 21.86 14.17 8.72
N PHE A 22 21.39 13.44 7.71
CA PHE A 22 21.97 12.16 7.31
C PHE A 22 22.70 12.18 5.96
N GLY A 23 22.63 13.27 5.20
CA GLY A 23 23.26 13.37 3.89
C GLY A 23 22.84 12.23 2.97
N ASP A 24 23.80 11.66 2.23
CA ASP A 24 23.59 10.55 1.30
C ASP A 24 23.83 9.17 1.93
N ASP A 25 23.99 9.10 3.27
CA ASP A 25 24.24 7.85 3.97
C ASP A 25 23.00 6.94 4.05
N ILE A 26 21.81 7.50 3.80
CA ILE A 26 20.53 6.79 3.81
C ILE A 26 19.67 7.13 2.59
N ASP A 27 18.89 6.14 2.17
CA ASP A 27 17.81 6.34 1.21
C ASP A 27 16.53 6.84 1.93
N ILE A 28 15.94 7.91 1.41
CA ILE A 28 14.71 8.52 1.90
C ILE A 28 13.57 8.16 0.95
N CYS A 29 12.74 7.20 1.33
CA CYS A 29 11.43 6.96 0.72
C CYS A 29 10.38 7.88 1.34
N ALA A 30 9.60 8.61 0.54
CA ALA A 30 8.54 9.48 1.04
C ALA A 30 7.22 9.36 0.28
N GLY A 31 6.12 9.57 1.00
CA GLY A 31 4.76 9.59 0.46
C GLY A 31 3.72 9.78 1.58
N ASN A 32 2.43 9.65 1.29
CA ASN A 32 1.87 9.28 -0.01
C ASN A 32 1.51 10.48 -0.87
N VAL A 33 1.85 10.40 -2.15
CA VAL A 33 1.40 11.36 -3.17
C VAL A 33 0.58 10.66 -4.24
N ALA A 34 -0.22 11.42 -4.97
CA ALA A 34 -1.06 10.89 -6.03
C ALA A 34 -1.23 11.84 -7.23
N THR A 35 -0.40 12.87 -7.31
CA THR A 35 -0.43 13.91 -8.34
C THR A 35 0.98 14.22 -8.82
N LYS A 36 1.09 14.88 -9.97
CA LYS A 36 2.36 15.30 -10.57
C LYS A 36 3.09 16.28 -9.66
N GLU A 37 2.38 17.29 -9.16
CA GLU A 37 2.91 18.38 -8.35
C GLU A 37 3.46 17.85 -7.02
N GLY A 38 2.73 16.96 -6.35
CA GLY A 38 3.20 16.37 -5.10
C GLY A 38 4.43 15.48 -5.28
N THR A 39 4.53 14.84 -6.44
CA THR A 39 5.71 14.04 -6.81
C THR A 39 6.91 14.95 -7.08
N GLU A 40 6.73 16.03 -7.84
CA GLU A 40 7.75 17.03 -8.15
C GLU A 40 8.31 17.70 -6.89
N ASP A 41 7.42 18.10 -5.96
CA ASP A 41 7.82 18.75 -4.71
C ASP A 41 8.62 17.83 -3.79
N LEU A 42 8.24 16.54 -3.71
CA LEU A 42 9.00 15.56 -2.93
C LEU A 42 10.35 15.22 -3.58
N ILE A 43 10.41 15.08 -4.90
CA ILE A 43 11.68 14.90 -5.63
C ILE A 43 12.60 16.09 -5.37
N SER A 44 12.07 17.31 -5.50
CA SER A 44 12.81 18.56 -5.24
C SER A 44 13.26 18.70 -3.79
N ALA A 45 12.55 18.08 -2.84
CA ALA A 45 12.94 18.01 -1.43
C ALA A 45 14.12 17.06 -1.17
N GLY A 46 14.45 16.18 -2.14
CA GLY A 46 15.60 15.27 -2.08
C GLY A 46 15.27 13.86 -1.62
N VAL A 47 14.14 13.30 -2.04
CA VAL A 47 13.80 11.87 -1.79
C VAL A 47 14.48 10.95 -2.80
N ASP A 48 14.80 9.73 -2.39
CA ASP A 48 15.37 8.69 -3.26
C ASP A 48 14.32 7.72 -3.79
N SER A 49 13.10 7.75 -3.24
CA SER A 49 11.96 7.01 -3.78
C SER A 49 10.63 7.62 -3.34
N ILE A 50 9.62 7.45 -4.20
CA ILE A 50 8.27 7.97 -3.97
C ILE A 50 7.32 6.82 -3.68
N LYS A 51 6.52 6.94 -2.63
CA LYS A 51 5.37 6.06 -2.37
C LYS A 51 4.10 6.70 -2.91
N ALA A 52 3.53 6.12 -3.96
CA ALA A 52 2.39 6.66 -4.70
C ALA A 52 1.09 5.89 -4.40
N GLY A 53 0.07 6.62 -3.94
CA GLY A 53 -1.27 6.08 -3.73
C GLY A 53 -2.04 6.74 -2.60
N VAL A 54 -3.17 7.38 -2.92
CA VAL A 54 -4.08 7.97 -1.92
C VAL A 54 -5.46 7.31 -2.03
N GLY A 55 -5.84 6.57 -0.99
CA GLY A 55 -7.10 5.84 -0.92
C GLY A 55 -7.25 4.48 -1.62
N PRO A 56 -6.27 3.85 -2.31
CA PRO A 56 -6.49 2.61 -3.05
C PRO A 56 -6.40 1.34 -2.18
N GLY A 57 -5.97 1.45 -0.93
CA GLY A 57 -5.75 0.32 -0.03
C GLY A 57 -7.04 -0.44 0.30
N SER A 58 -6.97 -1.76 0.43
CA SER A 58 -8.16 -2.62 0.64
C SER A 58 -8.93 -2.35 1.95
N ILE A 59 -8.29 -1.71 2.92
CA ILE A 59 -8.82 -1.35 4.24
C ILE A 59 -8.83 0.16 4.47
N CYS A 60 -8.56 0.93 3.41
CA CYS A 60 -8.54 2.38 3.44
C CYS A 60 -9.91 2.89 3.00
N ILE A 61 -10.46 3.82 3.76
CA ILE A 61 -11.74 4.48 3.48
C ILE A 61 -11.58 6.00 3.37
N THR A 62 -10.35 6.51 3.21
CA THR A 62 -10.05 7.94 3.00
C THR A 62 -10.91 8.57 1.90
N ARG A 63 -11.16 7.86 0.78
CA ARG A 63 -12.03 8.37 -0.30
C ARG A 63 -13.47 8.58 0.12
N ILE A 64 -13.95 7.78 1.08
CA ILE A 64 -15.32 7.87 1.58
C ILE A 64 -15.41 8.92 2.69
N VAL A 65 -14.43 8.93 3.60
CA VAL A 65 -14.44 9.80 4.78
C VAL A 65 -14.02 11.23 4.43
N ALA A 66 -12.90 11.40 3.73
CA ALA A 66 -12.32 12.70 3.36
C ALA A 66 -12.65 13.13 1.91
N GLY A 67 -13.33 12.28 1.13
CA GLY A 67 -13.66 12.58 -0.27
C GLY A 67 -12.47 12.64 -1.23
N SER A 68 -11.27 12.25 -0.77
CA SER A 68 -10.00 12.52 -1.46
C SER A 68 -9.28 11.24 -1.90
N GLY A 69 -8.74 11.26 -3.12
CA GLY A 69 -7.91 10.19 -3.68
C GLY A 69 -7.96 10.12 -5.21
N VAL A 70 -7.05 9.34 -5.80
CA VAL A 70 -6.90 9.22 -7.26
C VAL A 70 -6.90 7.75 -7.67
N PRO A 71 -7.64 7.33 -8.72
CA PRO A 71 -7.56 5.96 -9.26
C PRO A 71 -6.11 5.50 -9.46
N GLN A 72 -5.77 4.31 -8.96
CA GLN A 72 -4.36 3.96 -8.73
C GLN A 72 -3.52 3.88 -10.01
N ILE A 73 -4.08 3.44 -11.14
CA ILE A 73 -3.34 3.44 -12.42
C ILE A 73 -3.02 4.88 -12.87
N THR A 74 -3.99 5.78 -12.81
CA THR A 74 -3.80 7.21 -13.11
C THR A 74 -2.75 7.82 -12.19
N CYS A 75 -2.86 7.58 -10.88
CA CYS A 75 -1.89 8.00 -9.87
C CYS A 75 -0.45 7.57 -10.24
N ILE A 76 -0.25 6.30 -10.59
CA ILE A 76 1.09 5.80 -10.96
C ILE A 76 1.59 6.49 -12.24
N MET A 77 0.74 6.61 -13.27
CA MET A 77 1.12 7.25 -14.54
C MET A 77 1.53 8.70 -14.33
N ASP A 78 0.73 9.47 -13.58
CA ASP A 78 1.01 10.87 -13.27
C ASP A 78 2.33 11.02 -12.49
N CYS A 79 2.54 10.21 -11.45
CA CYS A 79 3.77 10.25 -10.67
C CYS A 79 5.00 9.82 -11.50
N ALA A 80 4.83 8.80 -12.35
CA ALA A 80 5.92 8.26 -13.17
C ALA A 80 6.37 9.22 -14.27
N GLU A 81 5.45 9.99 -14.86
CA GLU A 81 5.77 11.00 -15.87
C GLU A 81 6.75 12.05 -15.34
N VAL A 82 6.54 12.52 -14.11
CA VAL A 82 7.45 13.48 -13.44
C VAL A 82 8.77 12.80 -13.05
N ALA A 83 8.71 11.53 -12.64
CA ALA A 83 9.87 10.82 -12.13
C ALA A 83 10.86 10.34 -13.22
N GLU A 84 10.43 10.12 -14.46
CA GLU A 84 11.24 9.50 -15.53
C GLU A 84 12.59 10.22 -15.79
N GLY A 85 12.61 11.56 -15.70
CA GLY A 85 13.83 12.36 -15.87
C GLY A 85 14.69 12.50 -14.62
N SER A 86 14.13 12.25 -13.43
CA SER A 86 14.81 12.42 -12.14
C SER A 86 15.62 11.19 -11.71
N GLY A 87 15.29 10.00 -12.26
CA GLY A 87 15.83 8.73 -11.80
C GLY A 87 15.23 8.22 -10.48
N VAL A 88 14.29 8.94 -9.88
CA VAL A 88 13.64 8.55 -8.61
C VAL A 88 12.58 7.46 -8.85
N PRO A 89 12.72 6.24 -8.31
CA PRO A 89 11.74 5.18 -8.50
C PRO A 89 10.40 5.43 -7.78
N ILE A 90 9.31 5.08 -8.47
CA ILE A 90 7.94 5.06 -7.92
C ILE A 90 7.60 3.69 -7.34
N ILE A 91 7.07 3.67 -6.12
CA ILE A 91 6.47 2.51 -5.45
C ILE A 91 4.94 2.66 -5.54
N SER A 92 4.26 1.74 -6.23
CA SER A 92 2.79 1.71 -6.23
C SER A 92 2.27 1.11 -4.92
N ASP A 93 1.63 1.92 -4.08
CA ASP A 93 1.13 1.51 -2.76
C ASP A 93 -0.40 1.37 -2.74
N GLY A 94 -0.87 0.13 -2.61
CA GLY A 94 -2.27 -0.22 -2.49
C GLY A 94 -2.96 -0.62 -3.79
N GLY A 95 -4.16 -1.19 -3.67
CA GLY A 95 -4.98 -1.63 -4.80
C GLY A 95 -4.57 -2.94 -5.49
N ILE A 96 -3.40 -3.53 -5.16
CA ILE A 96 -2.93 -4.80 -5.75
C ILE A 96 -3.72 -6.00 -5.19
N ARG A 97 -4.44 -6.71 -6.07
CA ARG A 97 -5.25 -7.90 -5.70
C ARG A 97 -4.72 -9.21 -6.26
N ASN A 98 -3.91 -9.15 -7.32
CA ASN A 98 -3.31 -10.31 -7.97
C ASN A 98 -2.04 -9.91 -8.73
N SER A 99 -1.34 -10.88 -9.31
CA SER A 99 -0.14 -10.66 -10.12
C SER A 99 -0.37 -9.82 -11.37
N GLY A 100 -1.56 -9.88 -11.98
CA GLY A 100 -1.92 -9.04 -13.12
C GLY A 100 -1.99 -7.56 -12.76
N ASP A 101 -2.47 -7.22 -11.56
CA ASP A 101 -2.43 -5.84 -11.06
C ASP A 101 -0.98 -5.36 -10.86
N ILE A 102 -0.05 -6.24 -10.47
CA ILE A 102 1.39 -5.91 -10.39
C ILE A 102 1.94 -5.60 -11.77
N ALA A 103 1.68 -6.46 -12.76
CA ALA A 103 2.11 -6.25 -14.13
C ALA A 103 1.62 -4.89 -14.66
N LYS A 104 0.34 -4.55 -14.44
CA LYS A 104 -0.24 -3.26 -14.82
C LYS A 104 0.44 -2.10 -14.09
N ALA A 105 0.73 -2.22 -12.79
CA ALA A 105 1.43 -1.16 -12.06
C ALA A 105 2.84 -0.89 -12.63
N ILE A 106 3.58 -1.94 -13.02
CA ILE A 106 4.90 -1.80 -13.65
C ILE A 106 4.80 -1.13 -15.02
N VAL A 107 3.84 -1.54 -15.87
CA VAL A 107 3.61 -0.90 -17.18
C VAL A 107 3.19 0.56 -17.00
N ALA A 108 2.40 0.88 -15.98
CA ALA A 108 2.00 2.25 -15.68
C ALA A 108 3.15 3.15 -15.21
N GLY A 109 4.35 2.61 -14.96
CA GLY A 109 5.53 3.40 -14.61
C GLY A 109 6.16 3.07 -13.25
N ALA A 110 5.54 2.19 -12.44
CA ALA A 110 6.10 1.84 -11.15
C ALA A 110 7.41 1.04 -11.28
N SER A 111 8.32 1.24 -10.33
CA SER A 111 9.54 0.43 -10.15
C SER A 111 9.35 -0.72 -9.18
N SER A 112 8.44 -0.56 -8.21
CA SER A 112 8.02 -1.63 -7.32
C SER A 112 6.56 -1.47 -6.93
N VAL A 113 6.03 -2.48 -6.24
CA VAL A 113 4.70 -2.45 -5.64
C VAL A 113 4.80 -2.72 -4.14
N MET A 114 3.98 -2.04 -3.34
CA MET A 114 3.79 -2.31 -1.93
C MET A 114 2.46 -3.04 -1.72
N ILE A 115 2.51 -4.19 -1.04
CA ILE A 115 1.38 -5.13 -0.94
C ILE A 115 1.05 -5.40 0.53
N GLY A 116 -0.14 -4.99 0.96
CA GLY A 116 -0.68 -5.31 2.29
C GLY A 116 -1.53 -6.58 2.30
N ASN A 117 -2.76 -6.50 1.77
CA ASN A 117 -3.80 -7.53 1.94
C ASN A 117 -3.38 -8.94 1.53
N LEU A 118 -2.66 -9.09 0.42
CA LEU A 118 -2.22 -10.41 -0.05
C LEU A 118 -1.27 -11.08 0.93
N LEU A 119 -0.46 -10.30 1.65
CA LEU A 119 0.54 -10.79 2.61
C LEU A 119 0.01 -10.86 4.06
N ALA A 120 -1.07 -10.13 4.39
CA ALA A 120 -1.56 -10.04 5.77
C ALA A 120 -2.02 -11.37 6.40
N GLY A 121 -2.42 -12.35 5.57
CA GLY A 121 -2.90 -13.66 6.03
C GLY A 121 -1.82 -14.74 6.14
N THR A 122 -0.55 -14.41 5.90
CA THR A 122 0.53 -15.41 5.84
C THR A 122 0.97 -15.87 7.21
N THR A 123 1.77 -16.94 7.29
CA THR A 123 2.38 -17.40 8.55
C THR A 123 3.23 -16.31 9.19
N GLU A 124 4.01 -15.60 8.38
CA GLU A 124 5.01 -14.61 8.77
C GLU A 124 4.41 -13.24 9.15
N SER A 125 3.18 -12.95 8.73
CA SER A 125 2.50 -11.72 9.14
C SER A 125 2.26 -11.69 10.65
N PRO A 126 2.26 -10.52 11.30
CA PRO A 126 2.07 -10.43 12.74
C PRO A 126 0.68 -10.93 13.18
N GLY A 127 0.60 -11.39 14.43
CA GLY A 127 -0.65 -11.88 15.04
C GLY A 127 -0.90 -13.38 14.82
N SER A 128 -1.56 -14.00 15.79
CA SER A 128 -1.92 -15.41 15.74
C SER A 128 -3.18 -15.64 14.91
N PRO A 129 -3.27 -16.74 14.16
CA PRO A 129 -4.50 -17.07 13.45
C PRO A 129 -5.63 -17.37 14.45
N ILE A 130 -6.84 -16.90 14.13
CA ILE A 130 -8.08 -17.18 14.85
C ILE A 130 -8.93 -18.16 14.04
N ILE A 131 -9.71 -18.99 14.73
CA ILE A 131 -10.66 -19.92 14.09
C ILE A 131 -12.04 -19.29 14.14
N ARG A 132 -12.70 -19.19 12.97
CA ARG A 132 -14.08 -18.74 12.86
C ARG A 132 -14.79 -19.65 11.85
N ASN A 133 -15.92 -20.24 12.24
CA ASN A 133 -16.71 -21.14 11.40
C ASN A 133 -15.85 -22.26 10.75
N GLY A 134 -14.95 -22.86 11.53
CA GLY A 134 -14.07 -23.94 11.06
C GLY A 134 -12.93 -23.52 10.12
N ARG A 135 -12.78 -22.23 9.80
CA ARG A 135 -11.71 -21.70 8.95
C ARG A 135 -10.76 -20.81 9.75
N ARG A 136 -9.48 -20.79 9.35
CA ARG A 136 -8.44 -19.97 9.96
C ARG A 136 -8.39 -18.59 9.29
N TYR A 137 -8.27 -17.54 10.11
CA TYR A 137 -8.18 -16.15 9.69
C TYR A 137 -7.07 -15.42 10.46
N LYS A 138 -6.58 -14.30 9.94
CA LYS A 138 -5.80 -13.29 10.68
C LYS A 138 -6.50 -11.94 10.64
N ILE A 139 -6.22 -11.10 11.63
CA ILE A 139 -6.72 -9.72 11.68
C ILE A 139 -5.80 -8.83 10.84
N ILE A 140 -6.39 -8.01 9.99
CA ILE A 140 -5.74 -6.91 9.28
C ILE A 140 -6.43 -5.61 9.69
N ARG A 141 -5.66 -4.53 9.88
CA ARG A 141 -6.19 -3.22 10.25
C ARG A 141 -5.49 -2.11 9.49
N GLY A 142 -6.27 -1.10 9.05
CA GLY A 142 -5.71 0.10 8.45
C GLY A 142 -4.95 0.92 9.49
N MET A 143 -3.82 1.53 9.13
CA MET A 143 -3.03 2.30 10.11
C MET A 143 -3.73 3.57 10.61
N ALA A 144 -4.76 4.02 9.90
CA ALA A 144 -5.69 5.08 10.30
C ALA A 144 -7.01 4.53 10.89
N SER A 145 -7.06 3.24 11.28
CA SER A 145 -8.21 2.69 12.02
C SER A 145 -8.11 3.02 13.51
N LEU A 146 -9.26 3.05 14.17
CA LEU A 146 -9.32 3.29 15.62
C LEU A 146 -8.45 2.30 16.40
N GLY A 147 -8.53 1.00 16.10
CA GLY A 147 -7.74 -0.01 16.81
C GLY A 147 -6.24 0.01 16.49
N ALA A 148 -5.83 0.55 15.33
CA ALA A 148 -4.41 0.83 15.06
C ALA A 148 -3.92 2.05 15.86
N SER A 149 -4.69 3.13 15.88
CA SER A 149 -4.37 4.36 16.62
C SER A 149 -4.34 4.13 18.13
N LEU A 150 -5.35 3.45 18.70
CA LEU A 150 -5.36 3.02 20.10
C LEU A 150 -4.16 2.12 20.42
N GLY A 151 -3.87 1.17 19.53
CA GLY A 151 -2.72 0.28 19.68
C GLY A 151 -1.38 1.01 19.71
N ARG A 152 -1.24 2.12 18.97
CA ARG A 152 -0.06 2.99 18.99
C ARG A 152 0.00 3.78 20.30
N HIS A 153 -1.08 4.47 20.66
CA HIS A 153 -1.18 5.28 21.88
C HIS A 153 -0.84 4.48 23.13
N SER A 154 -1.34 3.25 23.23
CA SER A 154 -1.04 2.34 24.35
C SER A 154 0.44 1.96 24.43
N ARG A 155 1.13 1.81 23.29
CA ARG A 155 2.57 1.49 23.27
C ARG A 155 3.44 2.69 23.63
N GLU A 156 3.03 3.88 23.19
CA GLU A 156 3.73 5.14 23.49
C GLU A 156 3.59 5.52 24.97
N LYS A 157 2.38 5.43 25.55
CA LYS A 157 2.15 5.63 27.00
C LYS A 157 2.95 4.65 27.88
N ASN A 158 3.12 3.40 27.44
CA ASN A 158 3.83 2.36 28.20
C ASN A 158 5.36 2.41 28.06
N GLY A 159 5.92 3.45 27.41
CA GLY A 159 7.32 3.87 27.55
C GLY A 159 8.40 2.93 27.04
N ASN A 160 8.06 1.78 26.45
CA ASN A 160 9.03 0.87 25.85
C ASN A 160 8.36 0.07 24.75
N GLY A 161 8.84 0.20 23.51
CA GLY A 161 8.39 -0.53 22.31
C GLY A 161 8.53 -2.07 22.36
N LYS A 162 8.59 -2.67 23.56
CA LYS A 162 8.63 -4.11 23.87
C LYS A 162 7.38 -4.61 24.63
N GLY A 163 6.31 -3.82 24.71
CA GLY A 163 5.05 -4.25 25.33
C GLY A 163 4.26 -5.21 24.44
N VAL A 164 4.29 -6.51 24.75
CA VAL A 164 3.28 -7.47 24.28
C VAL A 164 1.91 -7.01 24.80
N GLN A 165 0.89 -7.03 23.94
CA GLN A 165 -0.51 -6.75 24.31
C GLN A 165 -0.85 -7.48 25.63
N LYS A 166 -1.05 -6.73 26.73
CA LYS A 166 -1.90 -7.22 27.80
C LYS A 166 -3.35 -6.97 27.35
N LYS A 167 -4.11 -8.05 27.18
CA LYS A 167 -5.57 -7.97 27.03
C LYS A 167 -6.14 -7.09 28.16
N GLY A 168 -6.84 -6.01 27.80
CA GLY A 168 -7.65 -5.22 28.76
C GLY A 168 -6.98 -4.01 29.41
N SER A 169 -5.99 -3.35 28.79
CA SER A 169 -5.35 -2.14 29.36
C SER A 169 -5.86 -0.82 28.78
N PHE A 170 -7.18 -0.65 28.72
CA PHE A 170 -7.77 0.68 28.55
C PHE A 170 -8.94 0.80 29.53
N ASP A 171 -8.98 1.89 30.29
CA ASP A 171 -10.22 2.29 30.96
C ASP A 171 -11.24 2.69 29.88
N GLU A 172 -12.51 2.31 30.05
CA GLU A 172 -13.58 2.60 29.07
C GLU A 172 -13.67 4.09 28.72
N LYS A 173 -13.36 4.98 29.67
CA LYS A 173 -13.30 6.43 29.46
C LYS A 173 -12.18 6.87 28.52
N ASP A 174 -11.00 6.27 28.63
CA ASP A 174 -9.86 6.57 27.75
C ASP A 174 -10.12 6.12 26.31
N ILE A 175 -10.95 5.07 26.12
CA ILE A 175 -11.40 4.62 24.80
C ILE A 175 -12.42 5.59 24.23
N ASP A 176 -13.43 5.96 25.02
CA ASP A 176 -14.52 6.84 24.56
C ASP A 176 -14.00 8.25 24.21
N ASP A 177 -13.15 8.83 25.06
CA ASP A 177 -12.57 10.16 24.80
C ASP A 177 -11.70 10.14 23.54
N PHE A 178 -10.82 9.14 23.39
CA PHE A 178 -9.95 9.04 22.21
C PHE A 178 -10.72 8.65 20.93
N ALA A 179 -11.75 7.83 21.04
CA ALA A 179 -12.61 7.48 19.91
C ALA A 179 -13.45 8.68 19.45
N SER A 180 -13.76 9.63 20.35
CA SER A 180 -14.46 10.87 20.00
C SER A 180 -13.59 11.87 19.24
N GLU A 181 -12.27 11.84 19.45
CA GLU A 181 -11.31 12.76 18.80
C GLU A 181 -10.77 12.23 17.45
N VAL A 182 -10.78 10.91 17.23
CA VAL A 182 -10.17 10.29 16.05
C VAL A 182 -11.22 9.95 14.99
N VAL A 183 -11.18 10.68 13.88
CA VAL A 183 -11.92 10.30 12.66
C VAL A 183 -11.14 9.21 11.93
N ALA A 184 -11.66 7.98 11.97
CA ALA A 184 -10.99 6.83 11.37
C ALA A 184 -11.12 6.79 9.84
N GLU A 185 -9.98 6.71 9.14
CA GLU A 185 -9.91 6.53 7.69
C GLU A 185 -9.51 5.09 7.29
N GLY A 186 -9.44 4.18 8.26
CA GLY A 186 -9.14 2.78 8.05
C GLY A 186 -10.11 1.85 8.79
N VAL A 187 -10.28 0.64 8.27
CA VAL A 187 -11.12 -0.40 8.90
C VAL A 187 -10.28 -1.54 9.46
N GLU A 188 -10.87 -2.29 10.40
CA GLU A 188 -10.37 -3.59 10.84
C GLU A 188 -11.17 -4.70 10.17
N ALA A 189 -10.47 -5.72 9.69
CA ALA A 189 -11.08 -6.82 8.95
C ALA A 189 -10.37 -8.14 9.25
N MET A 190 -11.02 -9.24 8.86
CA MET A 190 -10.44 -10.58 8.89
C MET A 190 -10.05 -10.99 7.48
N VAL A 191 -8.86 -11.55 7.33
CA VAL A 191 -8.39 -12.17 6.08
C VAL A 191 -8.19 -13.66 6.31
N ALA A 192 -8.54 -14.49 5.33
CA ALA A 192 -8.27 -15.93 5.42
C ALA A 192 -6.78 -16.19 5.65
N PHE A 193 -6.46 -17.22 6.41
CA PHE A 193 -5.08 -17.69 6.56
C PHE A 193 -4.60 -18.29 5.23
N LYS A 194 -3.43 -17.86 4.76
CA LYS A 194 -2.91 -18.13 3.41
C LYS A 194 -1.67 -19.03 3.37
N GLY A 195 -1.21 -19.51 4.53
CA GLY A 195 0.01 -20.31 4.59
C GLY A 195 1.30 -19.46 4.50
N PRO A 196 2.44 -20.06 4.15
CA PRO A 196 3.73 -19.37 4.08
C PRO A 196 3.78 -18.29 2.99
N VAL A 197 4.39 -17.14 3.29
CA VAL A 197 4.54 -16.02 2.35
C VAL A 197 5.30 -16.41 1.08
N LYS A 198 6.24 -17.35 1.19
CA LYS A 198 7.05 -17.85 0.08
C LYS A 198 6.19 -18.38 -1.07
N GLU A 199 5.10 -19.07 -0.78
CA GLU A 199 4.20 -19.64 -1.78
C GLU A 199 3.45 -18.53 -2.52
N ILE A 200 2.97 -17.51 -1.80
CA ILE A 200 2.31 -16.35 -2.39
C ILE A 200 3.28 -15.57 -3.29
N ILE A 201 4.48 -15.28 -2.79
CA ILE A 201 5.50 -14.54 -3.56
C ILE A 201 5.89 -15.31 -4.83
N HIS A 202 6.05 -16.64 -4.74
CA HIS A 202 6.33 -17.46 -5.91
C HIS A 202 5.23 -17.32 -6.99
N GLN A 203 3.95 -17.37 -6.60
CA GLN A 203 2.83 -17.18 -7.53
C GLN A 203 2.78 -15.75 -8.11
N LEU A 204 3.01 -14.74 -7.27
CA LEU A 204 3.00 -13.34 -7.72
C LEU A 204 4.12 -13.06 -8.74
N VAL A 205 5.33 -13.53 -8.45
CA VAL A 205 6.48 -13.40 -9.35
C VAL A 205 6.27 -14.21 -10.63
N GLY A 206 5.72 -15.42 -10.54
CA GLY A 206 5.36 -16.23 -11.70
C GLY A 206 4.37 -15.51 -12.63
N GLY A 207 3.32 -14.92 -12.07
CA GLY A 207 2.37 -14.13 -12.84
C GLY A 207 2.96 -12.85 -13.43
N LEU A 208 3.87 -12.17 -12.72
CA LEU A 208 4.59 -11.01 -13.26
C LEU A 208 5.49 -11.40 -14.44
N LYS A 209 6.20 -12.54 -14.35
CA LYS A 209 7.00 -13.09 -15.47
C LYS A 209 6.12 -13.39 -16.69
N SER A 210 4.91 -13.91 -16.47
CA SER A 210 3.92 -14.06 -17.54
C SER A 210 3.57 -12.70 -18.17
N GLY A 211 3.32 -11.68 -17.35
CA GLY A 211 3.10 -10.31 -17.81
C GLY A 211 4.25 -9.74 -18.66
N ILE A 212 5.50 -9.94 -18.22
CA ILE A 212 6.71 -9.56 -18.99
C ILE A 212 6.68 -10.21 -20.39
N SER A 213 6.33 -11.50 -20.46
CA SER A 213 6.24 -12.25 -21.73
C SER A 213 5.13 -11.71 -22.63
N TYR A 214 3.93 -11.41 -22.11
CA TYR A 214 2.83 -10.85 -22.91
C TYR A 214 3.15 -9.44 -23.44
N CYS A 215 3.98 -8.67 -22.74
CA CYS A 215 4.50 -7.39 -23.22
C CYS A 215 5.70 -7.53 -24.18
N GLY A 216 6.06 -8.74 -24.64
CA GLY A 216 7.18 -8.96 -25.55
C GLY A 216 8.51 -8.41 -25.02
N SER A 217 8.73 -8.55 -23.71
CA SER A 217 9.84 -7.95 -22.97
C SER A 217 10.65 -9.02 -22.23
N ASN A 218 11.90 -8.72 -21.87
CA ASN A 218 12.79 -9.61 -21.11
C ASN A 218 13.21 -9.02 -19.75
N SER A 219 12.74 -7.81 -19.42
CA SER A 219 13.06 -7.11 -18.18
C SER A 219 11.95 -6.16 -17.77
N LEU A 220 11.94 -5.72 -16.51
CA LEU A 220 10.98 -4.72 -16.02
C LEU A 220 11.12 -3.35 -16.72
N PRO A 221 12.34 -2.80 -16.95
CA PRO A 221 12.47 -1.56 -17.70
C PRO A 221 11.94 -1.65 -19.13
N GLU A 222 12.18 -2.78 -19.80
CA GLU A 222 11.66 -3.02 -21.14
C GLU A 222 10.13 -3.14 -21.15
N MET A 223 9.56 -3.87 -20.18
CA MET A 223 8.11 -4.01 -19.99
C MET A 223 7.44 -2.65 -19.76
N ARG A 224 8.04 -1.77 -18.96
CA ARG A 224 7.55 -0.41 -18.72
C ARG A 224 7.53 0.43 -20.00
N LYS A 225 8.56 0.30 -20.83
CA LYS A 225 8.68 1.07 -22.08
C LYS A 225 7.77 0.54 -23.20
N LYS A 226 7.56 -0.77 -23.29
CA LYS A 226 6.82 -1.43 -24.37
C LYS A 226 5.35 -1.69 -24.06
N GLY A 227 4.99 -1.79 -22.78
CA GLY A 227 3.64 -2.15 -22.40
C GLY A 227 2.64 -1.08 -22.78
N GLU A 228 1.49 -1.50 -23.32
CA GLU A 228 0.40 -0.64 -23.72
C GLU A 228 -0.87 -1.01 -22.95
N PHE A 229 -1.77 -0.05 -22.79
CA PHE A 229 -3.05 -0.26 -22.13
C PHE A 229 -4.21 -0.19 -23.11
N MET A 230 -5.21 -1.04 -22.86
CA MET A 230 -6.54 -0.92 -23.44
C MET A 230 -7.56 -0.76 -22.32
N GLN A 231 -8.35 0.32 -22.38
CA GLN A 231 -9.45 0.51 -21.45
C GLN A 231 -10.58 -0.47 -21.79
N ILE A 232 -11.09 -1.13 -20.75
CA ILE A 232 -12.21 -2.08 -20.87
C ILE A 232 -13.42 -1.57 -20.08
N THR A 233 -14.61 -1.92 -20.55
CA THR A 233 -15.86 -1.64 -19.84
C THR A 233 -16.09 -2.64 -18.70
N ALA A 234 -17.13 -2.44 -17.89
CA ALA A 234 -17.54 -3.41 -16.88
C ALA A 234 -17.85 -4.80 -17.46
N ALA A 235 -18.39 -4.86 -18.70
CA ALA A 235 -18.62 -6.12 -19.40
C ALA A 235 -17.29 -6.83 -19.70
N GLY A 236 -16.27 -6.09 -20.15
CA GLY A 236 -14.92 -6.65 -20.36
C GLY A 236 -14.26 -7.16 -19.08
N ILE A 237 -14.54 -6.55 -17.92
CA ILE A 237 -14.08 -7.09 -16.62
C ILE A 237 -14.74 -8.43 -16.31
N LYS A 238 -16.05 -8.56 -16.59
CA LYS A 238 -16.80 -9.82 -16.38
C LYS A 238 -16.27 -10.92 -17.30
N GLU A 239 -16.04 -10.60 -18.57
CA GLU A 239 -15.41 -11.49 -19.56
C GLU A 239 -14.00 -11.92 -19.14
N SER A 240 -13.23 -11.04 -18.50
CA SER A 240 -11.87 -11.36 -18.03
C SER A 240 -11.82 -12.37 -16.87
N GLN A 241 -12.96 -12.63 -16.20
CA GLN A 241 -13.05 -13.61 -15.12
C GLN A 241 -13.50 -14.96 -15.66
N SER A 242 -13.34 -16.04 -14.89
CA SER A 242 -13.97 -17.32 -15.22
C SER A 242 -15.48 -17.14 -15.41
N HIS A 243 -16.00 -17.49 -16.58
CA HIS A 243 -17.43 -17.49 -16.88
C HIS A 243 -17.81 -18.81 -17.58
N ASP A 244 -19.08 -19.20 -17.45
CA ASP A 244 -19.68 -20.38 -18.08
C ASP A 244 -19.04 -21.74 -17.70
N VAL A 245 -18.44 -21.82 -16.51
CA VAL A 245 -17.83 -23.04 -15.95
C VAL A 245 -18.02 -23.15 -14.44
N ASP A 246 -18.03 -24.39 -13.92
CA ASP A 246 -17.92 -24.66 -12.49
C ASP A 246 -16.44 -24.71 -12.09
N LYS A 247 -16.08 -23.96 -11.05
CA LYS A 247 -14.73 -24.01 -10.48
C LYS A 247 -14.56 -25.31 -9.69
N VAL A 248 -13.55 -26.08 -10.07
CA VAL A 248 -13.07 -27.25 -9.33
C VAL A 248 -12.26 -26.79 -8.11
#